data_AF-A0A4V5NYY8-F1
#
_entry.id   AF-A0A4V5NYY8-F1
#
_cell.length_a   1.000
_cell.length_b   1.000
_cell.length_c   1.000
_cell.angle_alpha   90.00
_cell.angle_beta   90.00
_cell.angle_gamma   90.00
#
_symmetry.space_group_name_H-M   'P 1'
#
loop_
_entity.id
_entity.type
_entity.pdbx_description
1 polymer ?
#
loop_
_entity_poly.entity_id
_entity_poly.type
_entity_poly.pdbx_seq_one_letter_code
_entity_poly.pdbx_strand_id
1 'polypeptide(L)'
;MQLHESQRDMDQAYYGGATGAMASGLVWIAAGCSGLWLSNLAGMLTLFFGGMLIFPLSMLFSKLLKRSGAHRTDNPLRHLAIENIGFLFAGLLIAFIVSQQQVALFFPVMLLVIGARYLVFQTLYGLKTYWVFGAVLMGSGALLLFADAAFATGAFAGGVIEVVFAVVLWSRSNSRASALAT
;
A
#
# COMPACT_ATOMS: atom_id res chain seq x y z
N MET A 1 -23.66 7.69 -10.54
CA MET A 1 -22.74 6.57 -10.80
C MET A 1 -23.02 5.47 -9.80
N GLN A 2 -23.22 4.22 -10.24
CA GLN A 2 -23.39 3.09 -9.31
C GLN A 2 -22.02 2.65 -8.77
N LEU A 3 -21.99 2.07 -7.56
CA LEU A 3 -20.74 1.63 -6.91
C LEU A 3 -19.87 0.74 -7.82
N HIS A 4 -20.47 -0.20 -8.54
CA HIS A 4 -19.73 -1.10 -9.43
C HIS A 4 -19.06 -0.35 -10.60
N GLU A 5 -19.70 0.69 -11.13
CA GLU A 5 -19.11 1.54 -12.17
C GLU A 5 -17.94 2.33 -11.61
N SER A 6 -18.09 2.90 -10.42
CA SER A 6 -17.04 3.64 -9.72
C SER A 6 -15.82 2.78 -9.43
N GLN A 7 -16.04 1.53 -9.00
CA GLN A 7 -14.97 0.55 -8.77
C GLN A 7 -14.28 0.15 -10.07
N ARG A 8 -15.04 -0.03 -11.15
CA ARG A 8 -14.48 -0.36 -12.47
C ARG A 8 -13.61 0.76 -13.00
N ASP A 9 -14.03 2.01 -12.87
CA ASP A 9 -13.26 3.19 -13.27
C ASP A 9 -11.92 3.27 -12.51
N MET A 10 -11.96 3.06 -11.18
CA MET A 10 -10.74 2.99 -10.35
C MET A 10 -9.83 1.83 -10.77
N ASP A 11 -10.38 0.63 -10.94
CA ASP A 11 -9.63 -0.56 -11.35
C ASP A 11 -8.95 -0.36 -12.71
N GLN A 12 -9.68 0.17 -13.69
CA GLN A 12 -9.15 0.40 -15.03
C GLN A 12 -8.06 1.48 -15.06
N ALA A 13 -8.19 2.53 -14.24
CA ALA A 13 -7.21 3.61 -14.19
C ALA A 13 -5.86 3.18 -13.58
N TYR A 14 -5.89 2.27 -12.60
CA TYR A 14 -4.74 1.94 -11.75
C TYR A 14 -4.40 0.44 -11.65
N TYR A 15 -4.88 -0.39 -12.58
CA TYR A 15 -4.73 -1.86 -12.53
C TYR A 15 -5.18 -2.47 -11.21
N GLY A 16 -6.35 -2.07 -10.72
CA GLY A 16 -6.85 -2.54 -9.42
C GLY A 16 -5.94 -2.17 -8.25
N GLY A 17 -5.16 -1.08 -8.39
CA GLY A 17 -4.21 -0.59 -7.39
C GLY A 17 -2.85 -1.29 -7.41
N ALA A 18 -2.58 -2.18 -8.37
CA ALA A 18 -1.30 -2.87 -8.51
C ALA A 18 -0.10 -1.92 -8.61
N THR A 19 -0.25 -0.82 -9.35
CA THR A 19 0.83 0.18 -9.52
C THR A 19 1.10 0.95 -8.23
N GLY A 20 0.09 1.16 -7.40
CA GLY A 20 0.22 1.73 -6.05
C GLY A 20 0.93 0.79 -5.10
N ALA A 21 0.55 -0.49 -5.08
CA ALA A 21 1.20 -1.51 -4.26
C ALA A 21 2.68 -1.69 -4.68
N MET A 22 2.98 -1.67 -5.98
CA MET A 22 4.37 -1.74 -6.46
C MET A 22 5.19 -0.54 -5.97
N ALA A 23 4.65 0.68 -6.10
CA ALA A 23 5.32 1.88 -5.60
C ALA A 23 5.52 1.83 -4.07
N SER A 24 4.51 1.38 -3.33
CA SER A 24 4.60 1.16 -1.88
C SER A 24 5.72 0.17 -1.55
N GLY A 25 5.74 -1.00 -2.19
CA GLY A 25 6.75 -2.03 -1.95
C GLY A 25 8.18 -1.54 -2.19
N LEU A 26 8.41 -0.77 -3.25
CA LEU A 26 9.71 -0.16 -3.53
C LEU A 26 10.13 0.85 -2.44
N VAL A 27 9.19 1.65 -1.95
CA VAL A 27 9.44 2.58 -0.84
C VAL A 27 9.76 1.82 0.45
N TRP A 28 9.04 0.74 0.75
CA TRP A 28 9.30 -0.11 1.91
C TRP A 28 10.68 -0.76 1.85
N ILE A 29 11.09 -1.28 0.69
CA ILE A 29 12.44 -1.83 0.48
C ILE A 29 13.49 -0.73 0.64
N ALA A 30 13.28 0.45 0.06
CA ALA A 30 14.18 1.58 0.22
C ALA A 30 14.31 2.00 1.69
N ALA A 31 13.21 2.02 2.44
CA ALA A 31 13.20 2.30 3.88
C ALA A 31 14.01 1.25 4.68
N GLY A 32 13.90 -0.03 4.32
CA GLY A 32 14.71 -1.10 4.89
C GLY A 32 16.20 -0.90 4.61
N CYS A 33 16.57 -0.60 3.36
CA CYS A 33 17.95 -0.31 2.97
C CYS A 33 18.52 0.92 3.68
N SER A 34 17.77 2.02 3.76
CA SER A 34 18.15 3.21 4.53
C SER A 34 18.31 2.90 6.03
N GLY A 35 17.43 2.07 6.58
CA GLY A 35 17.50 1.59 7.96
C GLY A 35 18.78 0.80 8.26
N LEU A 36 19.18 -0.08 7.33
CA LEU A 36 20.38 -0.91 7.46
C LEU A 36 21.68 -0.13 7.25
N TRP A 37 21.75 0.74 6.25
CA TRP A 37 23.01 1.33 5.80
C TRP A 37 23.26 2.76 6.31
N LEU A 38 22.22 3.47 6.75
CA LEU A 38 22.35 4.86 7.21
C LEU A 38 22.02 4.98 8.70
N SER A 39 20.76 4.77 9.08
CA SER A 39 20.29 4.77 10.47
C SER A 39 18.82 4.40 10.54
N ASN A 40 18.36 4.02 11.73
CA ASN A 40 16.94 3.75 11.95
C ASN A 40 16.04 4.96 11.62
N LEU A 41 16.46 6.17 12.01
CA LEU A 41 15.74 7.40 11.69
C LEU A 41 15.68 7.63 10.17
N ALA A 42 16.77 7.39 9.45
CA ALA A 42 16.77 7.47 7.99
C ALA A 42 15.75 6.50 7.38
N GLY A 43 15.66 5.25 7.88
CA GLY A 43 14.63 4.30 7.45
C GLY A 43 13.19 4.80 7.68
N MET A 44 12.92 5.35 8.86
CA MET A 44 11.60 5.93 9.18
C MET A 44 11.26 7.11 8.26
N LEU A 45 12.21 8.03 8.06
CA LEU A 45 12.04 9.19 7.19
C LEU A 45 11.88 8.80 5.72
N THR A 46 12.60 7.78 5.26
CA THR A 46 12.42 7.22 3.91
C THR A 46 10.99 6.70 3.72
N LEU A 47 10.42 6.00 4.71
CA LEU A 47 9.02 5.56 4.63
C LEU A 47 8.04 6.76 4.66
N PHE A 48 8.31 7.77 5.50
CA PHE A 48 7.49 8.98 5.62
C PHE A 48 7.44 9.76 4.29
N PHE A 49 8.59 10.17 3.77
CA PHE A 49 8.68 10.97 2.55
C PHE A 49 8.41 10.14 1.31
N GLY A 50 8.88 8.88 1.28
CA GLY A 50 8.56 7.94 0.21
C GLY A 50 7.07 7.67 0.10
N GLY A 51 6.36 7.61 1.25
CA GLY A 51 4.91 7.48 1.31
C GLY A 51 4.16 8.57 0.54
N MET A 52 4.67 9.80 0.55
CA MET A 52 4.11 10.93 -0.20
C MET A 52 4.28 10.76 -1.72
N LEU A 53 5.33 10.05 -2.15
CA LEU A 53 5.61 9.79 -3.56
C LEU A 53 4.86 8.58 -4.11
N ILE A 54 4.24 7.73 -3.27
CA ILE A 54 3.54 6.52 -3.72
C ILE A 54 2.46 6.84 -4.75
N PHE A 55 1.61 7.86 -4.51
CA PHE A 55 0.55 8.20 -5.46
C PHE A 55 1.12 8.74 -6.80
N PRO A 56 2.04 9.72 -6.82
CA PRO A 56 2.74 10.13 -8.04
C PRO A 56 3.39 8.97 -8.81
N LEU A 57 4.11 8.08 -8.11
CA LEU A 57 4.76 6.92 -8.72
C LEU A 57 3.73 5.93 -9.28
N SER A 58 2.62 5.71 -8.59
CA SER A 58 1.54 4.85 -9.07
C SER A 58 0.92 5.37 -10.38
N MET A 59 0.77 6.69 -10.52
CA MET A 59 0.29 7.31 -11.75
C MET A 59 1.31 7.13 -12.87
N LEU A 60 2.60 7.33 -12.58
CA LEU A 60 3.68 7.11 -13.53
C LEU A 60 3.71 5.66 -14.03
N PHE A 61 3.69 4.68 -13.12
CA PHE A 61 3.66 3.26 -13.47
C PHE A 61 2.42 2.88 -14.28
N SER A 62 1.25 3.43 -13.94
CA SER A 62 0.02 3.20 -14.69
C SER A 62 0.13 3.70 -16.15
N LYS A 63 0.71 4.89 -16.35
CA LYS A 63 0.97 5.45 -17.68
C LYS A 63 1.99 4.64 -18.48
N LEU A 64 3.08 4.19 -17.85
CA LEU A 64 4.07 3.31 -18.48
C LEU A 64 3.45 1.99 -18.94
N LEU A 65 2.49 1.47 -18.17
CA LEU A 65 1.70 0.28 -18.52
C LEU A 65 0.48 0.58 -19.39
N LYS A 66 0.44 1.73 -20.08
CA LYS A 66 -0.61 2.14 -21.04
C LYS A 66 -2.03 2.25 -20.45
N ARG A 67 -2.18 2.52 -19.16
CA ARG A 67 -3.46 2.96 -18.55
C ARG A 67 -3.45 4.48 -18.33
N SER A 68 -4.62 5.05 -18.09
CA SER A 68 -4.77 6.50 -17.89
C SER A 68 -3.97 7.01 -16.69
N GLY A 69 -3.88 6.23 -15.61
CA GLY A 69 -3.39 6.71 -14.32
C GLY A 69 -4.29 7.79 -13.71
N ALA A 70 -5.52 7.92 -14.21
CA ALA A 70 -6.51 8.91 -13.78
C ALA A 70 -7.90 8.30 -13.86
N HIS A 71 -8.62 8.36 -12.74
CA HIS A 71 -10.04 8.04 -12.65
C HIS A 71 -10.88 9.26 -13.07
N ARG A 72 -12.17 9.07 -13.32
CA ARG A 72 -13.08 10.18 -13.65
C ARG A 72 -13.23 11.14 -12.46
N THR A 73 -13.30 12.44 -12.75
CA THR A 73 -13.41 13.48 -11.72
C THR A 73 -14.73 13.44 -10.94
N ASP A 74 -15.78 12.87 -11.54
CA ASP A 74 -17.11 12.67 -10.93
C ASP A 74 -17.25 11.33 -10.18
N ASN A 75 -16.17 10.55 -10.07
CA ASN A 75 -16.19 9.28 -9.36
C ASN A 75 -16.24 9.51 -7.83
N PRO A 76 -17.32 9.11 -7.14
CA PRO A 76 -17.49 9.35 -5.70
C PRO A 76 -16.44 8.64 -4.84
N LEU A 77 -15.83 7.55 -5.32
CA LEU A 77 -14.79 6.82 -4.58
C LEU A 77 -13.48 7.61 -4.43
N ARG A 78 -13.33 8.73 -5.15
CA ARG A 78 -12.24 9.68 -4.93
C ARG A 78 -12.22 10.19 -3.49
N HIS A 79 -13.39 10.45 -2.90
CA HIS A 79 -13.48 10.92 -1.51
C HIS A 79 -12.97 9.86 -0.54
N LEU A 80 -13.37 8.61 -0.75
CA LEU A 80 -12.87 7.48 0.05
C LEU A 80 -11.35 7.33 -0.05
N ALA A 81 -10.76 7.53 -1.24
CA ALA A 81 -9.31 7.49 -1.41
C ALA A 81 -8.60 8.60 -0.61
N ILE A 82 -9.18 9.79 -0.54
CA ILE A 82 -8.63 10.95 0.20
C ILE A 82 -8.81 10.76 1.71
N GLU A 83 -9.98 10.37 2.17
CA GLU A 83 -10.27 10.11 3.59
C GLU A 83 -9.31 9.05 4.15
N ASN A 84 -8.96 8.06 3.33
CA ASN A 84 -8.05 7.00 3.72
C ASN A 84 -6.58 7.44 3.94
N ILE A 85 -6.23 8.68 3.56
CA ILE A 85 -4.93 9.30 3.85
C ILE A 85 -4.83 9.67 5.34
N GLY A 86 -5.95 10.00 5.98
CA GLY A 86 -5.98 10.32 7.41
C GLY A 86 -5.47 9.16 8.27
N PHE A 87 -5.88 7.92 7.96
CA PHE A 87 -5.39 6.72 8.65
C PHE A 87 -3.89 6.51 8.50
N LEU A 88 -3.32 6.84 7.33
CA LEU A 88 -1.89 6.74 7.09
C LEU A 88 -1.11 7.70 8.00
N PHE A 89 -1.48 8.98 8.03
CA PHE A 89 -0.77 9.96 8.86
C PHE A 89 -0.98 9.72 10.35
N ALA A 90 -2.18 9.36 10.78
CA ALA A 90 -2.45 8.99 12.16
C ALA A 90 -1.61 7.78 12.58
N GLY A 91 -1.58 6.72 11.75
CA GLY A 91 -0.79 5.53 12.03
C GLY A 91 0.72 5.78 11.99
N LEU A 92 1.20 6.68 11.13
CA LEU A 92 2.60 7.09 11.06
C LEU A 92 3.04 7.86 12.32
N LEU A 93 2.18 8.73 12.84
CA LEU A 93 2.39 9.40 14.12
C LEU A 93 2.44 8.39 15.28
N ILE A 94 1.48 7.45 15.31
CA ILE A 94 1.45 6.38 16.32
C ILE A 94 2.74 5.54 16.24
N ALA A 95 3.13 5.09 15.05
CA ALA A 95 4.35 4.31 14.85
C ALA A 95 5.60 5.07 15.30
N PHE A 96 5.68 6.37 15.00
CA PHE A 96 6.79 7.22 15.43
C PHE A 96 6.86 7.37 16.95
N ILE A 97 5.71 7.58 17.63
CA ILE A 97 5.65 7.68 19.09
C ILE A 97 6.06 6.35 19.74
N VAL A 98 5.53 5.22 19.26
CA VAL A 98 5.88 3.89 19.77
C VAL A 98 7.37 3.59 19.56
N SER A 99 7.94 4.05 18.44
CA SER A 99 9.37 3.85 18.14
C SER A 99 10.33 4.55 19.12
N GLN A 100 9.85 5.55 19.87
CA GLN A 100 10.64 6.22 20.92
C GLN A 100 10.89 5.29 22.13
N GLN A 101 10.02 4.30 22.35
CA GLN A 101 10.20 3.30 23.40
C GLN A 101 11.03 2.13 22.90
N GLN A 102 10.72 1.64 21.69
CA GLN A 102 11.47 0.58 21.05
C GLN A 102 11.43 0.75 19.54
N VAL A 103 12.58 1.11 18.97
CA VAL A 103 12.73 1.49 17.56
C VAL A 103 12.26 0.37 16.60
N ALA A 104 12.47 -0.88 16.98
CA ALA A 104 12.06 -2.05 16.21
C ALA A 104 10.54 -2.13 15.95
N LEU A 105 9.71 -1.49 16.78
CA LEU A 105 8.25 -1.53 16.68
C LEU A 105 7.68 -0.60 15.59
N PHE A 106 8.48 0.31 15.03
CA PHE A 106 8.01 1.26 14.01
C PHE A 106 7.38 0.55 12.80
N PHE A 107 8.13 -0.34 12.14
CA PHE A 107 7.64 -1.01 10.94
C PHE A 107 6.51 -2.02 11.22
N PRO A 108 6.55 -2.84 12.28
CA PRO A 108 5.41 -3.69 12.67
C PRO A 108 4.11 -2.91 12.87
N VAL A 109 4.15 -1.75 13.55
CA VAL A 109 2.97 -0.88 13.69
C VAL A 109 2.53 -0.34 12.33
N MET A 110 3.46 0.08 11.48
CA MET A 110 3.12 0.53 10.12
C MET A 110 2.50 -0.59 9.27
N LEU A 111 2.94 -1.84 9.40
CA LEU A 111 2.33 -2.99 8.71
C LEU A 111 0.87 -3.19 9.13
N LEU A 112 0.57 -3.07 10.43
CA LEU A 112 -0.80 -3.15 10.94
C LEU A 112 -1.68 -2.02 10.38
N VAL A 113 -1.19 -0.79 10.42
CA VAL A 113 -1.89 0.39 9.92
C VAL A 113 -2.17 0.26 8.41
N ILE A 114 -1.15 -0.05 7.60
CA ILE A 114 -1.30 -0.16 6.15
C ILE A 114 -2.16 -1.38 5.79
N GLY A 115 -2.01 -2.50 6.50
CA GLY A 115 -2.84 -3.67 6.30
C GLY A 115 -4.33 -3.38 6.56
N ALA A 116 -4.65 -2.69 7.65
CA ALA A 116 -6.02 -2.23 7.93
C ALA A 116 -6.52 -1.26 6.85
N ARG A 117 -5.67 -0.33 6.43
CA ARG A 117 -5.95 0.63 5.35
C ARG A 117 -6.29 -0.09 4.03
N TYR A 118 -5.65 -1.21 3.73
CA TYR A 118 -5.89 -2.01 2.53
C TYR A 118 -7.19 -2.79 2.54
N LEU A 119 -7.83 -3.00 3.70
CA LEU A 119 -9.19 -3.55 3.73
C LEU A 119 -10.20 -2.59 3.05
N VAL A 120 -10.01 -1.27 3.21
CA VAL A 120 -10.84 -0.24 2.54
C VAL A 120 -10.68 -0.27 1.02
N PHE A 121 -9.53 -0.73 0.52
CA PHE A 121 -9.25 -0.81 -0.92
C PHE A 121 -10.12 -1.87 -1.62
N GLN A 122 -10.70 -2.83 -0.88
CA GLN A 122 -11.73 -3.69 -1.46
C GLN A 122 -12.94 -2.86 -1.90
N THR A 123 -13.39 -1.88 -1.11
CA THR A 123 -14.50 -0.98 -1.50
C THR A 123 -14.08 -0.07 -2.65
N LEU A 124 -12.80 0.34 -2.68
CA LEU A 124 -12.27 1.23 -3.73
C LEU A 124 -12.19 0.57 -5.11
N TYR A 125 -11.70 -0.68 -5.18
CA TYR A 125 -11.42 -1.38 -6.45
C TYR A 125 -12.39 -2.53 -6.74
N GLY A 126 -13.16 -2.99 -5.76
CA GLY A 126 -14.06 -4.15 -5.89
C GLY A 126 -13.34 -5.50 -5.96
N LEU A 127 -12.04 -5.56 -5.67
CA LEU A 127 -11.25 -6.80 -5.70
C LEU A 127 -11.18 -7.44 -4.31
N LYS A 128 -11.68 -8.67 -4.17
CA LYS A 128 -11.62 -9.42 -2.89
C LYS A 128 -10.19 -9.75 -2.44
N THR A 129 -9.21 -9.71 -3.36
CA THR A 129 -7.78 -9.89 -3.05
C THR A 129 -7.30 -8.94 -1.96
N TYR A 130 -7.89 -7.75 -1.84
CA TYR A 130 -7.53 -6.77 -0.80
C TYR A 130 -7.82 -7.25 0.63
N TRP A 131 -8.80 -8.14 0.84
CA TRP A 131 -9.02 -8.76 2.16
C TRP A 131 -7.83 -9.60 2.57
N VAL A 132 -7.35 -10.45 1.67
CA VAL A 132 -6.19 -11.31 1.90
C VAL A 132 -4.94 -10.47 2.04
N PHE A 133 -4.77 -9.46 1.19
CA PHE A 133 -3.62 -8.57 1.23
C PHE A 133 -3.52 -7.81 2.56
N GLY A 134 -4.61 -7.18 2.99
CA GLY A 134 -4.66 -6.48 4.27
C GLY A 134 -4.42 -7.43 5.44
N ALA A 135 -5.03 -8.62 5.43
CA ALA A 135 -4.84 -9.62 6.47
C ALA A 135 -3.40 -10.15 6.55
N VAL A 136 -2.74 -10.37 5.42
CA VAL A 136 -1.32 -10.80 5.38
C VAL A 136 -0.41 -9.71 5.96
N LEU A 137 -0.59 -8.45 5.55
CA LEU A 137 0.18 -7.33 6.12
C LEU A 137 -0.04 -7.19 7.63
N MET A 138 -1.30 -7.24 8.08
CA MET A 138 -1.63 -7.17 9.50
C MET A 138 -1.06 -8.36 10.27
N GLY A 139 -1.17 -9.57 9.73
CA GLY A 139 -0.61 -10.79 10.32
C GLY A 139 0.91 -10.70 10.45
N SER A 140 1.60 -10.23 9.42
CA SER A 140 3.05 -10.00 9.47
C SER A 140 3.44 -8.94 10.49
N GLY A 141 2.71 -7.83 10.56
CA GLY A 141 2.91 -6.80 11.60
C GLY A 141 2.72 -7.36 13.00
N ALA A 142 1.63 -8.11 13.24
CA ALA A 142 1.35 -8.74 14.52
C ALA A 142 2.43 -9.75 14.93
N LEU A 143 2.86 -10.63 14.02
CA LEU A 143 3.94 -11.59 14.28
C LEU A 143 5.24 -10.88 14.65
N LEU A 144 5.58 -9.79 13.95
CA LEU A 144 6.78 -9.02 14.20
C LEU A 144 6.73 -8.15 15.47
N LEU A 145 5.54 -7.87 16.02
CA LEU A 145 5.43 -7.22 17.33
C LEU A 145 5.90 -8.12 18.47
N PHE A 146 5.72 -9.44 18.32
CA PHE A 146 6.11 -10.43 19.33
C PHE A 146 7.46 -11.08 19.01
N ALA A 147 7.94 -10.95 17.79
CA ALA A 147 9.28 -11.39 17.42
C ALA A 147 10.30 -10.30 17.81
N ASP A 148 11.39 -10.68 18.47
CA ASP A 148 12.54 -9.79 18.73
C ASP A 148 13.36 -9.61 17.44
N ALA A 149 12.70 -9.11 16.39
CA ALA A 149 13.24 -8.97 15.06
C ALA A 149 14.04 -7.68 14.92
N ALA A 150 15.04 -7.70 14.03
CA ALA A 150 15.79 -6.51 13.69
C ALA A 150 14.88 -5.44 13.06
N PHE A 151 15.23 -4.17 13.28
CA PHE A 151 14.47 -3.01 12.79
C PHE A 151 14.07 -3.13 11.31
N ALA A 152 15.01 -3.44 10.42
CA ALA A 152 14.74 -3.50 8.98
C ALA A 152 13.90 -4.70 8.54
N THR A 153 13.73 -5.74 9.37
CA THR A 153 12.97 -6.95 9.02
C THR A 153 11.52 -6.60 8.70
N GLY A 154 10.90 -5.73 9.49
CA GLY A 154 9.54 -5.25 9.19
C GLY A 154 9.46 -4.49 7.87
N ALA A 155 10.51 -3.73 7.53
CA ALA A 155 10.56 -2.98 6.28
C ALA A 155 10.56 -3.92 5.07
N PHE A 156 11.44 -4.92 5.07
CA PHE A 156 11.54 -5.88 3.97
C PHE A 156 10.33 -6.81 3.90
N ALA A 157 9.77 -7.23 5.04
CA ALA A 157 8.53 -8.00 5.06
C ALA A 157 7.40 -7.25 4.35
N GLY A 158 7.17 -5.98 4.70
CA GLY A 158 6.20 -5.12 4.02
C GLY A 158 6.50 -4.97 2.53
N GLY A 159 7.75 -4.67 2.19
CA GLY A 159 8.18 -4.49 0.81
C GLY A 159 7.95 -5.71 -0.07
N VAL A 160 8.32 -6.90 0.41
CA VAL A 160 8.12 -8.17 -0.32
C VAL A 160 6.63 -8.47 -0.47
N ILE A 161 5.84 -8.34 0.60
CA ILE A 161 4.39 -8.59 0.55
C ILE A 161 3.73 -7.64 -0.46
N GLU A 162 4.04 -6.35 -0.41
CA GLU A 162 3.53 -5.32 -1.32
C GLU A 162 3.87 -5.62 -2.79
N VAL A 163 5.12 -5.97 -3.09
CA VAL A 163 5.56 -6.34 -4.46
C VAL A 163 4.86 -7.60 -4.96
N VAL A 164 4.76 -8.64 -4.12
CA VAL A 164 4.07 -9.88 -4.48
C VAL A 164 2.60 -9.60 -4.79
N PHE A 165 1.91 -8.88 -3.90
CA PHE A 165 0.51 -8.54 -4.11
C PHE A 165 0.29 -7.56 -5.26
N ALA A 166 1.24 -6.70 -5.59
CA ALA A 166 1.18 -5.87 -6.79
C ALA A 166 1.09 -6.73 -8.06
N VAL A 167 1.92 -7.78 -8.16
CA VAL A 167 1.86 -8.73 -9.29
C VAL A 167 0.53 -9.49 -9.31
N VAL A 168 0.05 -9.93 -8.15
CA VAL A 168 -1.24 -10.62 -8.04
C VAL A 168 -2.39 -9.70 -8.46
N LEU A 169 -2.44 -8.46 -7.97
CA LEU A 169 -3.47 -7.47 -8.31
C LEU A 169 -3.47 -7.16 -9.82
N TRP A 170 -2.28 -7.02 -10.42
CA TRP A 170 -2.15 -6.80 -11.85
C TRP A 170 -2.75 -7.95 -12.66
N SER A 171 -2.44 -9.20 -12.30
CA SER A 171 -3.00 -10.39 -12.97
C SER A 171 -4.54 -10.47 -12.84
N ARG A 172 -5.08 -10.09 -11.67
CA ARG A 172 -6.52 -10.11 -11.37
C ARG A 172 -7.27 -9.01 -12.11
N SER A 173 -6.74 -7.80 -12.13
CA SER A 173 -7.32 -6.67 -12.87
C SER A 173 -7.33 -6.96 -14.39
N ASN A 174 -6.25 -7.53 -14.92
CA ASN A 174 -6.19 -7.89 -16.33
C ASN A 174 -7.20 -8.99 -16.70
N SER A 175 -7.33 -10.02 -15.88
CA SER A 175 -8.32 -11.09 -16.07
C SER A 175 -9.76 -10.56 -16.03
N ARG A 176 -10.04 -9.63 -15.11
CA ARG A 176 -11.36 -8.96 -15.00
C ARG A 176 -11.67 -8.11 -16.23
N ALA A 177 -10.66 -7.43 -16.79
CA ALA A 177 -10.82 -6.66 -18.02
C ALA A 177 -11.13 -7.56 -19.22
N SER A 178 -10.45 -8.70 -19.37
CA SER A 178 -10.70 -9.67 -20.44
C SER A 178 -12.10 -10.28 -20.37
N ALA A 179 -12.58 -10.65 -19.18
CA ALA A 179 -13.90 -11.26 -18.98
C ALA A 179 -15.08 -10.31 -19.27
N LEU A 180 -14.84 -9.00 -19.31
CA LEU A 180 -15.85 -7.99 -19.67
C LEU A 180 -15.87 -7.67 -21.18
N ALA A 181 -14.86 -8.13 -21.92
CA ALA A 181 -14.75 -7.95 -23.36
C ALA A 181 -15.31 -9.13 -24.18
N THR A 182 -15.65 -10.24 -23.50
CA THR A 182 -16.35 -11.42 -24.01
C THR A 182 -17.82 -11.36 -23.68
#